data_AF-A0A1D6J8D8-F1
#
_entry.id   AF-A0A1D6J8D8-F1
#
_cell.length_a   1.000
_cell.length_b   1.000
_cell.length_c   1.000
_cell.angle_alpha   90.00
_cell.angle_beta   90.00
_cell.angle_gamma   90.00
#
_symmetry.space_group_name_H-M   'P 1'
#
loop_
_entity.id
_entity.type
_entity.pdbx_description
1 polymer ?
#
loop_
_entity_poly.entity_id
_entity_poly.type
_entity_poly.pdbx_seq_one_letter_code
_entity_poly.pdbx_strand_id
1 'polypeptide(L)'
;MPIIGTVLRIFSDMPIKEVSHMQNRVYWARFCNITCKEEFGIWKGILLASSKVRLLSHEDGSVVDRRKMYAIRKANQVLCQPMASFPSNVTVLSDVEYEEEWHSTLMQSLTHKEVTHKLKTLARVVGAYPCQASGLRLLSTGNIHLRLTLEDPTARIHAYVHKNYLVQFFGGFLTEEAITKKMNKLLGIPEPEDSEEGAPLTRNPPWIWCCLTSFYMDKNNPWDSRKYRIFATEMRD
;
A
#
# COMPACT_ATOMS: atom_id res chain seq x y z
N MET A 1 14.64 7.71 -1.06
CA MET A 1 13.24 7.87 -1.52
C MET A 1 12.47 8.70 -0.51
N PRO A 2 11.44 9.49 -0.91
CA PRO A 2 10.68 10.30 0.02
C PRO A 2 9.86 9.41 0.97
N ILE A 3 9.99 9.67 2.28
CA ILE A 3 9.32 8.90 3.34
C ILE A 3 7.94 9.46 3.71
N ILE A 4 7.58 10.60 3.10
CA ILE A 4 6.32 11.32 3.26
C ILE A 4 5.91 11.76 1.86
N GLY A 5 4.65 11.56 1.47
CA GLY A 5 4.17 11.95 0.15
C GLY A 5 2.89 11.24 -0.26
N THR A 6 2.59 11.29 -1.54
CA THR A 6 1.52 10.51 -2.18
C THR A 6 2.10 9.87 -3.43
N VAL A 7 1.93 8.56 -3.59
CA VAL A 7 2.33 7.85 -4.80
C VAL A 7 1.18 7.90 -5.81
N LEU A 8 1.41 8.57 -6.93
CA LEU A 8 0.56 8.42 -8.12
C LEU A 8 1.30 7.54 -9.12
N ARG A 9 0.69 6.40 -9.48
CA ARG A 9 1.22 5.54 -10.55
C ARG A 9 0.77 6.07 -11.88
N ILE A 10 1.74 6.35 -12.75
CA ILE A 10 1.49 6.87 -14.08
C ILE A 10 1.72 5.75 -15.08
N PHE A 11 0.72 5.49 -15.91
CA PHE A 11 0.76 4.50 -16.99
C PHE A 11 0.85 5.23 -18.33
N SER A 12 1.59 4.63 -19.25
CA SER A 12 1.74 5.15 -20.61
C SER A 12 1.80 4.00 -21.59
N ASP A 13 0.93 4.07 -22.59
CA ASP A 13 0.93 3.15 -23.72
C ASP A 13 1.93 3.61 -24.80
N MET A 14 2.57 4.77 -24.61
CA MET A 14 3.51 5.37 -25.54
C MET A 14 4.92 5.40 -24.95
N PRO A 15 5.96 5.12 -25.75
CA PRO A 15 7.33 5.25 -25.31
C PRO A 15 7.68 6.73 -25.11
N ILE A 16 7.97 7.14 -23.88
CA ILE A 16 8.45 8.49 -23.57
C ILE A 16 9.96 8.45 -23.46
N LYS A 17 10.63 9.18 -24.35
CA LYS A 17 12.10 9.25 -24.43
C LYS A 17 12.69 9.64 -23.08
N GLU A 18 12.10 10.61 -22.39
CA GLU A 18 12.55 11.09 -21.08
C GLU A 18 12.40 10.03 -19.98
N VAL A 19 11.37 9.18 -20.02
CA VAL A 19 11.17 8.09 -19.04
C VAL A 19 12.23 7.00 -19.19
N SER A 20 12.72 6.75 -20.42
CA SER A 20 13.85 5.84 -20.63
C SER A 20 15.13 6.32 -19.94
N HIS A 21 15.33 7.64 -19.83
CA HIS A 21 16.44 8.25 -19.09
C HIS A 21 16.22 8.29 -17.57
N MET A 22 15.00 8.03 -17.09
CA MET A 22 14.66 8.02 -15.66
C MET A 22 14.97 6.68 -14.97
N GLN A 23 15.58 5.72 -15.68
CA GLN A 23 15.92 4.42 -15.12
C GLN A 23 16.99 4.56 -14.04
N ASN A 24 16.72 3.99 -12.87
CA ASN A 24 17.65 3.83 -11.73
C ASN A 24 18.03 5.06 -10.89
N ARG A 25 17.35 6.21 -11.02
CA ARG A 25 17.54 7.35 -10.07
C ARG A 25 16.25 8.10 -9.75
N VAL A 26 16.32 8.92 -8.70
CA VAL A 26 15.24 9.85 -8.30
C VAL A 26 15.44 11.16 -9.04
N TYR A 27 14.41 11.58 -9.78
CA TYR A 27 14.43 12.82 -10.56
C TYR A 27 13.26 13.71 -10.15
N TRP A 28 13.48 15.03 -10.26
CA TRP A 28 12.38 15.99 -10.28
C TRP A 28 11.85 16.06 -11.71
N ALA A 29 10.54 15.91 -11.87
CA ALA A 29 9.89 15.96 -13.17
C ALA A 29 8.60 16.78 -13.09
N ARG A 30 8.33 17.52 -14.16
CA ARG A 30 7.05 18.17 -14.40
C ARG A 30 6.30 17.37 -15.45
N PHE A 31 5.12 16.91 -15.08
CA PHE A 31 4.19 16.26 -15.98
C PHE A 31 3.15 17.30 -16.43
N CYS A 32 3.00 17.46 -17.74
CA CYS A 32 2.05 18.38 -18.35
C CYS A 32 0.99 17.59 -19.10
N ASN A 33 -0.26 18.05 -18.99
CA ASN A 33 -1.40 17.49 -19.69
C ASN A 33 -1.60 15.99 -19.43
N ILE A 34 -1.61 15.64 -18.14
CA ILE A 34 -1.91 14.28 -17.67
C ILE A 34 -3.36 14.22 -17.19
N THR A 35 -4.00 13.07 -17.34
CA THR A 35 -5.32 12.83 -16.78
C THR A 35 -5.20 11.85 -15.63
N CYS A 36 -5.96 12.08 -14.56
CA CYS A 36 -6.09 11.11 -13.48
C CYS A 36 -7.43 10.40 -13.62
N LYS A 37 -7.41 9.07 -13.52
CA LYS A 37 -8.62 8.26 -13.42
C LYS A 37 -8.56 7.45 -12.13
N GLU A 38 -9.70 7.31 -11.50
CA GLU A 38 -9.87 6.39 -10.40
C GLU A 38 -10.33 5.04 -10.96
N GLU A 39 -9.56 3.99 -10.68
CA GLU A 39 -9.94 2.62 -11.02
C GLU A 39 -9.81 1.77 -9.77
N PHE A 40 -10.92 1.17 -9.34
CA PHE A 40 -10.98 0.30 -8.16
C PHE A 40 -10.44 0.97 -6.88
N GLY A 41 -10.73 2.25 -6.66
CA GLY A 41 -10.30 3.01 -5.45
C GLY A 41 -8.86 3.49 -5.48
N ILE A 42 -8.21 3.32 -6.64
CA ILE A 42 -6.81 3.64 -6.85
C ILE A 42 -6.74 4.70 -7.94
N TRP A 43 -6.16 5.85 -7.58
CA TRP A 43 -5.81 6.87 -8.54
C TRP A 43 -4.65 6.43 -9.42
N LYS A 44 -4.86 6.51 -10.73
CA LYS A 44 -3.85 6.28 -11.75
C LYS A 44 -3.73 7.53 -12.61
N GLY A 45 -2.49 7.95 -12.85
CA GLY A 45 -2.19 8.93 -13.88
C GLY A 45 -2.11 8.24 -15.24
N ILE A 46 -2.67 8.85 -16.26
CA ILE A 46 -2.64 8.39 -17.64
C ILE A 46 -1.99 9.48 -18.46
N LEU A 47 -0.95 9.10 -19.21
CA LEU A 47 -0.32 9.98 -20.19
C LEU A 47 -1.09 9.89 -21.50
N LEU A 48 -1.54 11.04 -21.97
CA LEU A 48 -2.16 11.25 -23.27
C LEU A 48 -1.09 11.38 -24.36
N ALA A 49 -1.48 11.25 -25.62
CA ALA A 49 -0.59 11.50 -26.75
C ALA A 49 0.00 12.93 -26.75
N SER A 50 -0.72 13.88 -26.14
CA SER A 50 -0.30 15.27 -25.97
C SER A 50 0.33 15.57 -24.62
N SER A 51 0.56 14.56 -23.77
CA SER A 51 1.29 14.72 -22.52
C SER A 51 2.77 15.03 -22.79
N LYS A 52 3.36 15.84 -21.91
CA LYS A 52 4.81 16.15 -21.95
C LYS A 52 5.42 15.91 -20.58
N VAL A 53 6.63 15.33 -20.57
CA VAL A 53 7.42 15.13 -19.35
C VAL A 53 8.68 15.97 -19.48
N ARG A 54 8.93 16.83 -18.49
CA ARG A 54 10.16 17.63 -18.43
C ARG A 54 10.92 17.31 -17.16
N LEU A 55 12.16 16.87 -17.29
CA LEU A 55 13.07 16.74 -16.16
C LEU A 55 13.50 18.13 -15.68
N LEU A 56 13.53 18.31 -14.37
CA LEU A 56 13.88 19.56 -13.70
C LEU A 56 15.23 19.42 -13.00
N SER A 57 16.02 20.49 -13.00
CA SER A 57 17.24 20.57 -12.21
C SER A 57 16.91 20.80 -10.74
N HIS A 58 17.89 20.57 -9.86
CA HIS A 58 17.74 20.85 -8.43
C HIS A 58 17.63 22.35 -8.09
N GLU A 59 18.00 23.22 -9.02
CA GLU A 59 18.00 24.67 -8.88
C GLU A 59 16.70 25.32 -9.40
N ASP A 60 15.85 24.57 -10.11
CA ASP A 60 14.55 25.07 -10.55
C ASP A 60 13.72 25.54 -9.33
N GLY A 61 13.19 26.76 -9.38
CA GLY A 61 12.46 27.36 -8.27
C GLY A 61 11.31 26.48 -7.76
N SER A 62 10.60 25.79 -8.66
CA SER A 62 9.52 24.87 -8.28
C SER A 62 10.03 23.65 -7.51
N VAL A 63 11.25 23.18 -7.81
CA VAL A 63 11.90 22.10 -7.06
C VAL A 63 12.34 22.58 -5.69
N VAL A 64 12.93 23.77 -5.60
CA VAL A 64 13.34 24.38 -4.33
C VAL A 64 12.15 24.52 -3.37
N ASP A 65 11.02 25.02 -3.86
CA ASP A 65 9.81 25.20 -3.06
C ASP A 65 9.23 23.86 -2.59
N ARG A 66 9.17 22.85 -3.47
CA ARG A 66 8.69 21.51 -3.09
C ARG A 66 9.60 20.85 -2.06
N ARG A 67 10.91 21.07 -2.12
CA ARG A 67 11.86 20.60 -1.10
C ARG A 67 11.62 21.27 0.25
N LYS A 68 11.37 22.58 0.28
CA LYS A 68 11.01 23.30 1.52
C LYS A 68 9.72 22.76 2.12
N MET A 69 8.68 22.59 1.31
CA MET A 69 7.41 22.00 1.76
C MET A 69 7.60 20.58 2.33
N TYR A 70 8.40 19.75 1.65
CA TYR A 70 8.72 18.41 2.13
C TYR A 70 9.46 18.46 3.48
N ALA A 71 10.44 19.35 3.64
CA ALA A 71 11.17 19.53 4.89
C ALA A 71 10.25 19.95 6.05
N ILE A 72 9.33 20.89 5.80
CA ILE A 72 8.31 21.32 6.78
C ILE A 72 7.41 20.15 7.20
N ARG A 73 6.90 19.37 6.24
CA ARG A 73 6.08 18.19 6.54
C ARG A 73 6.87 17.15 7.34
N LYS A 74 8.14 16.93 7.00
CA LYS A 74 9.02 16.01 7.74
C LYS A 74 9.27 16.45 9.18
N ALA A 75 9.34 17.76 9.43
CA ALA A 75 9.52 18.30 10.77
C ALA A 75 8.24 18.22 11.64
N ASN A 76 7.08 17.98 11.04
CA ASN A 76 5.80 17.98 11.72
C ASN A 76 5.09 16.62 11.56
N GLN A 77 5.07 15.84 12.65
CA GLN A 77 4.51 14.48 12.66
C GLN A 77 3.02 14.43 12.29
N VAL A 78 2.25 15.48 12.57
CA VAL A 78 0.83 15.58 12.18
C VAL A 78 0.66 15.70 10.66
N LEU A 79 1.56 16.43 9.99
CA LEU A 79 1.55 16.59 8.53
C LEU A 79 2.10 15.38 7.77
N CYS A 80 2.55 14.34 8.47
CA CYS A 80 3.02 13.09 7.88
C CYS A 80 1.85 12.15 7.53
N GLN A 81 0.68 12.34 8.16
CA GLN A 81 -0.50 11.53 7.87
C GLN A 81 -1.17 11.97 6.56
N PRO A 82 -1.58 11.04 5.69
CA PRO A 82 -2.37 11.38 4.52
C PRO A 82 -3.71 11.98 4.95
N MET A 83 -4.06 13.15 4.41
CA MET A 83 -5.24 13.96 4.82
C MET A 83 -6.60 13.23 4.73
N ALA A 84 -6.67 12.05 4.11
CA ALA A 84 -7.89 11.27 3.92
C ALA A 84 -7.84 9.88 4.60
N SER A 85 -6.89 9.62 5.51
CA SER A 85 -6.83 8.34 6.24
C SER A 85 -7.54 8.41 7.59
N PHE A 86 -8.86 8.23 7.57
CA PHE A 86 -9.55 7.76 8.77
C PHE A 86 -9.41 6.23 8.81
N PRO A 87 -8.71 5.66 9.81
CA PRO A 87 -8.59 4.21 9.92
C PRO A 87 -9.97 3.59 10.16
N SER A 88 -10.27 2.51 9.44
CA SER A 88 -11.46 1.66 9.66
C SER A 88 -11.26 0.78 10.90
N ASN A 89 -12.32 0.06 11.31
CA ASN A 89 -12.43 -0.75 12.54
C ASN A 89 -11.45 -1.96 12.63
N VAL A 90 -10.44 -2.06 11.76
CA VAL A 90 -9.41 -3.11 11.83
C VAL A 90 -8.41 -2.76 12.93
N THR A 91 -8.41 -3.57 13.99
CA THR A 91 -7.62 -3.34 15.20
C THR A 91 -6.35 -4.21 15.19
N VAL A 92 -5.22 -3.62 15.56
CA VAL A 92 -3.97 -4.36 15.80
C VAL A 92 -4.06 -4.99 17.19
N LEU A 93 -3.91 -6.32 17.28
CA LEU A 93 -3.79 -7.02 18.57
C LEU A 93 -2.37 -6.79 19.10
N SER A 94 -2.21 -5.92 20.09
CA SER A 94 -0.93 -5.74 20.78
C SER A 94 -0.87 -6.65 22.01
N ASP A 95 -0.21 -7.81 21.88
CA ASP A 95 0.40 -8.52 23.04
C ASP A 95 1.78 -7.91 23.39
N VAL A 96 2.19 -6.88 22.68
CA VAL A 96 3.46 -6.19 22.89
C VAL A 96 3.16 -4.70 22.85
N GLU A 97 3.51 -3.99 23.92
CA GLU A 97 3.64 -2.54 23.99
C GLU A 97 4.59 -2.05 22.88
N TYR A 98 4.10 -2.01 21.64
CA TYR A 98 4.64 -1.09 20.66
C TYR A 98 3.99 0.23 21.02
N GLU A 99 4.70 1.01 21.83
CA GLU A 99 4.30 2.36 22.19
C GLU A 99 3.76 3.09 20.97
N GLU A 100 2.70 3.86 21.18
CA GLU A 100 1.90 4.54 20.17
C GLU A 100 2.71 5.48 19.24
N GLU A 101 4.01 5.68 19.54
CA GLU A 101 4.85 6.75 19.03
C GLU A 101 5.51 6.52 17.66
N TRP A 102 5.64 5.28 17.16
CA TRP A 102 6.44 5.02 15.94
C TRP A 102 5.69 4.26 14.84
N HIS A 103 4.63 4.87 14.31
CA HIS A 103 4.10 4.45 13.01
C HIS A 103 5.11 4.78 11.90
N SER A 104 5.39 3.81 11.03
CA SER A 104 6.33 3.95 9.92
C SER A 104 5.63 3.77 8.58
N THR A 105 6.10 4.46 7.55
CA THR A 105 5.63 4.29 6.18
C THR A 105 6.28 3.07 5.52
N LEU A 106 5.62 2.52 4.51
CA LEU A 106 6.15 1.42 3.71
C LEU A 106 7.47 1.80 3.04
N MET A 107 7.64 3.05 2.63
CA MET A 107 8.92 3.51 2.09
C MET A 107 10.02 3.53 3.14
N GLN A 108 9.75 3.97 4.38
CA GLN A 108 10.74 3.87 5.47
C GLN A 108 11.21 2.43 5.65
N SER A 109 10.27 1.48 5.57
CA SER A 109 10.55 0.05 5.62
C SER A 109 11.43 -0.45 4.47
N LEU A 110 11.14 -0.03 3.23
CA LEU A 110 11.90 -0.43 2.05
C LEU A 110 13.34 0.12 2.10
N THR A 111 13.51 1.34 2.62
CA THR A 111 14.80 2.00 2.80
C THR A 111 15.43 1.78 4.18
N HIS A 112 14.90 0.84 4.97
CA HIS A 112 15.41 0.56 6.31
C HIS A 112 16.85 0.04 6.25
N LYS A 113 17.67 0.38 7.24
CA LYS A 113 19.11 -0.01 7.28
C LYS A 113 19.29 -1.50 7.51
N GLU A 114 18.33 -2.13 8.17
CA GLU A 114 18.30 -3.57 8.42
C GLU A 114 17.34 -4.25 7.46
N VAL A 115 17.72 -5.45 7.00
CA VAL A 115 16.88 -6.26 6.10
C VAL A 115 15.67 -6.84 6.84
N THR A 116 15.84 -7.18 8.12
CA THR A 116 14.83 -7.78 8.99
C THR A 116 14.49 -6.83 10.12
N HIS A 117 13.25 -6.39 10.17
CA HIS A 117 12.74 -5.44 11.14
C HIS A 117 11.22 -5.55 11.24
N LYS A 118 10.66 -5.07 12.35
CA LYS A 118 9.20 -4.97 12.55
C LYS A 118 8.76 -3.53 12.37
N LEU A 119 7.54 -3.32 11.88
CA LEU A 119 6.93 -2.01 11.78
C LEU A 119 5.42 -2.08 11.93
N LYS A 120 4.83 -1.00 12.44
CA LYS A 120 3.39 -0.73 12.40
C LYS A 120 3.14 0.35 11.36
N THR A 121 2.21 0.10 10.43
CA THR A 121 1.93 1.02 9.32
C THR A 121 0.43 1.14 9.05
N LEU A 122 0.01 2.33 8.59
CA LEU A 122 -1.34 2.61 8.14
C LEU A 122 -1.38 2.47 6.61
N ALA A 123 -2.06 1.43 6.12
CA ALA A 123 -2.08 1.09 4.71
C ALA A 123 -3.47 0.61 4.28
N ARG A 124 -3.72 0.59 2.97
CA ARG A 124 -4.90 0.02 2.34
C ARG A 124 -4.52 -1.29 1.65
N VAL A 125 -5.45 -2.25 1.64
CA VAL A 125 -5.27 -3.49 0.89
C VAL A 125 -5.86 -3.30 -0.50
N VAL A 126 -4.99 -3.06 -1.48
CA VAL A 126 -5.40 -2.76 -2.86
C VAL A 126 -5.50 -4.01 -3.74
N GLY A 127 -5.11 -5.18 -3.23
CA GLY A 127 -5.29 -6.45 -3.91
C GLY A 127 -4.94 -7.63 -3.01
N ALA A 128 -5.43 -8.81 -3.38
CA ALA A 128 -5.18 -10.06 -2.66
C ALA A 128 -4.99 -11.22 -3.62
N TYR A 129 -4.21 -12.21 -3.21
CA TYR A 129 -4.06 -13.47 -3.91
C TYR A 129 -3.95 -14.62 -2.89
N PRO A 130 -4.79 -15.66 -2.96
CA PRO A 130 -5.94 -15.78 -3.85
C PRO A 130 -7.03 -14.73 -3.51
N CYS A 131 -7.79 -14.30 -4.52
CA CYS A 131 -8.92 -13.36 -4.35
C CYS A 131 -10.29 -14.04 -4.46
N GLN A 132 -10.35 -15.30 -4.91
CA GLN A 132 -11.60 -16.05 -5.12
C GLN A 132 -11.85 -17.04 -3.98
N ALA A 133 -13.13 -17.25 -3.63
CA ALA A 133 -13.59 -18.16 -2.58
C ALA A 133 -13.01 -19.59 -2.71
N SER A 134 -12.91 -20.12 -3.93
CA SER A 134 -12.29 -21.42 -4.22
C SER A 134 -10.81 -21.48 -3.83
N GLY A 135 -10.05 -20.39 -4.05
CA GLY A 135 -8.67 -20.27 -3.60
C GLY A 135 -8.55 -20.03 -2.10
N LEU A 136 -9.56 -19.41 -1.47
CA LEU A 136 -9.65 -19.24 -0.02
C LEU A 136 -9.86 -20.59 0.70
N ARG A 137 -10.61 -21.54 0.11
CA ARG A 137 -10.73 -22.92 0.63
C ARG A 137 -9.37 -23.64 0.77
N LEU A 138 -8.44 -23.36 -0.15
CA LEU A 138 -7.09 -23.92 -0.13
C LEU A 138 -6.20 -23.29 0.95
N LEU A 139 -6.56 -22.12 1.49
CA LEU A 139 -5.86 -21.54 2.63
C LEU A 139 -6.08 -22.37 3.91
N SER A 140 -7.23 -23.03 4.04
CA SER A 140 -7.56 -23.90 5.18
C SER A 140 -7.00 -25.32 5.05
N THR A 141 -6.67 -25.76 3.83
CA THR A 141 -6.32 -27.17 3.52
C THR A 141 -4.90 -27.37 2.96
N GLY A 142 -4.14 -26.32 2.65
CA GLY A 142 -2.86 -26.45 1.95
C GLY A 142 -1.76 -25.45 2.33
N ASN A 143 -0.62 -25.56 1.63
CA ASN A 143 0.57 -24.69 1.77
C ASN A 143 0.41 -23.29 1.13
N ILE A 144 -0.81 -22.89 0.78
CA ILE A 144 -1.06 -21.61 0.09
C ILE A 144 -1.03 -20.47 1.11
N HIS A 145 -0.25 -19.44 0.80
CA HIS A 145 -0.12 -18.25 1.63
C HIS A 145 -1.00 -17.14 1.05
N LEU A 146 -1.82 -16.50 1.87
CA LEU A 146 -2.55 -15.30 1.47
C LEU A 146 -1.54 -14.17 1.26
N ARG A 147 -1.45 -13.65 0.04
CA ARG A 147 -0.61 -12.51 -0.33
C ARG A 147 -1.48 -11.29 -0.52
N LEU A 148 -1.30 -10.29 0.34
CA LEU A 148 -1.94 -8.99 0.25
C LEU A 148 -1.02 -8.00 -0.43
N THR A 149 -1.60 -7.12 -1.23
CA THR A 149 -0.92 -5.96 -1.82
C THR A 149 -1.28 -4.76 -0.98
N LEU A 150 -0.33 -4.31 -0.16
CA LEU A 150 -0.48 -3.18 0.74
C LEU A 150 -0.02 -1.92 0.04
N GLU A 151 -0.78 -0.85 0.19
CA GLU A 151 -0.43 0.47 -0.30
C GLU A 151 -0.60 1.50 0.82
N ASP A 152 0.43 2.30 1.00
CA ASP A 152 0.35 3.54 1.76
C ASP A 152 0.68 4.71 0.81
N PRO A 153 0.67 5.96 1.28
CA PRO A 153 0.98 7.11 0.44
C PRO A 153 2.42 7.12 -0.11
N THR A 154 3.30 6.24 0.35
CA THR A 154 4.74 6.28 0.06
C THR A 154 5.22 5.10 -0.80
N ALA A 155 4.58 3.94 -0.71
CA ALA A 155 4.94 2.76 -1.46
C ALA A 155 3.77 1.76 -1.58
N ARG A 156 4.00 0.72 -2.40
CA ARG A 156 3.15 -0.47 -2.45
C ARG A 156 4.04 -1.70 -2.40
N ILE A 157 3.68 -2.65 -1.56
CA ILE A 157 4.44 -3.88 -1.34
C ILE A 157 3.51 -5.09 -1.35
N HIS A 158 4.09 -6.28 -1.46
CA HIS A 158 3.40 -7.53 -1.18
C HIS A 158 3.77 -8.03 0.21
N ALA A 159 2.75 -8.36 1.00
CA ALA A 159 2.89 -8.94 2.33
C ALA A 159 2.12 -10.26 2.41
N TYR A 160 2.67 -11.24 3.12
CA TYR A 160 2.07 -12.55 3.27
C TYR A 160 1.44 -12.71 4.66
N VAL A 161 0.27 -13.33 4.73
CA VAL A 161 -0.29 -13.85 5.97
C VAL A 161 0.12 -15.32 6.06
N HIS A 162 0.88 -15.66 7.09
CA HIS A 162 1.31 -17.04 7.30
C HIS A 162 0.12 -17.91 7.76
N LYS A 163 0.10 -19.19 7.37
CA LYS A 163 -1.03 -20.10 7.64
C LYS A 163 -1.47 -20.12 9.11
N ASN A 164 -0.51 -20.11 10.05
CA ASN A 164 -0.79 -20.12 11.49
C ASN A 164 -1.47 -18.84 12.00
N TYR A 165 -1.34 -17.73 11.27
CA TYR A 165 -1.95 -16.44 11.65
C TYR A 165 -3.20 -16.13 10.84
N LEU A 166 -3.64 -16.98 9.91
CA LEU A 166 -4.85 -16.74 9.12
C LEU A 166 -6.09 -16.67 10.01
N VAL A 167 -6.23 -17.60 10.95
CA VAL A 167 -7.37 -17.64 11.89
C VAL A 167 -7.43 -16.36 12.71
N GLN A 168 -6.29 -15.96 13.28
CA GLN A 168 -6.17 -14.72 14.05
C GLN A 168 -6.44 -13.49 13.18
N PHE A 169 -5.95 -13.48 11.94
CA PHE A 169 -6.14 -12.37 11.01
C PHE A 169 -7.62 -12.14 10.70
N PHE A 170 -8.40 -13.20 10.51
CA PHE A 170 -9.84 -13.12 10.29
C PHE A 170 -10.69 -13.12 11.58
N GLY A 171 -10.06 -12.94 12.75
CA GLY A 171 -10.77 -12.82 14.04
C GLY A 171 -11.48 -14.10 14.47
N GLY A 172 -10.87 -15.27 14.24
CA GLY A 172 -11.37 -16.57 14.69
C GLY A 172 -12.37 -17.24 13.75
N PHE A 173 -12.96 -16.52 12.80
CA PHE A 173 -13.95 -17.07 11.87
C PHE A 173 -13.29 -17.61 10.60
N LEU A 174 -13.54 -18.89 10.28
CA LEU A 174 -13.03 -19.57 9.08
C LEU A 174 -14.13 -20.08 8.14
N THR A 175 -15.40 -19.68 8.31
CA THR A 175 -16.43 -20.04 7.32
C THR A 175 -16.15 -19.33 6.01
N GLU A 176 -16.43 -19.99 4.88
CA GLU A 176 -16.18 -19.43 3.55
C GLU A 176 -16.88 -18.09 3.34
N GLU A 177 -18.11 -17.97 3.85
CA GLU A 177 -18.91 -16.76 3.81
C GLU A 177 -18.29 -15.63 4.65
N ALA A 178 -17.86 -15.92 5.89
CA ALA A 178 -17.22 -14.92 6.75
C ALA A 178 -15.87 -14.44 6.18
N ILE A 179 -15.04 -15.36 5.65
CA ILE A 179 -13.78 -14.99 5.01
C ILE A 179 -14.06 -14.14 3.77
N THR A 180 -15.03 -14.51 2.94
CA THR A 180 -15.40 -13.75 1.73
C THR A 180 -15.89 -12.35 2.10
N LYS A 181 -16.78 -12.23 3.09
CA LYS A 181 -17.28 -10.94 3.59
C LYS A 181 -16.14 -10.06 4.12
N LYS A 182 -15.27 -10.61 4.97
CA LYS A 182 -14.10 -9.89 5.49
C LYS A 182 -13.13 -9.49 4.38
N MET A 183 -12.88 -10.36 3.40
CA MET A 183 -12.06 -10.04 2.24
C MET A 183 -12.67 -8.93 1.39
N ASN A 184 -13.97 -8.96 1.14
CA ASN A 184 -14.67 -7.89 0.42
C ASN A 184 -14.58 -6.56 1.17
N LYS A 185 -14.80 -6.55 2.50
CA LYS A 185 -14.61 -5.37 3.36
C LYS A 185 -13.18 -4.85 3.31
N LEU A 186 -12.18 -5.73 3.40
CA LEU A 186 -10.76 -5.38 3.35
C LEU A 186 -10.37 -4.78 2.00
N LEU A 187 -10.95 -5.33 0.93
CA LEU A 187 -10.77 -4.82 -0.40
C LEU A 187 -11.64 -3.57 -0.62
N GLY A 188 -12.67 -3.30 0.17
CA GLY A 188 -13.62 -2.20 -0.05
C GLY A 188 -14.54 -2.45 -1.24
N ILE A 189 -14.90 -3.71 -1.48
CA ILE A 189 -15.91 -4.09 -2.46
C ILE A 189 -17.28 -3.85 -1.79
N PRO A 190 -18.15 -3.00 -2.38
CA PRO A 190 -19.46 -2.70 -1.81
C PRO A 190 -20.32 -3.96 -1.71
N GLU A 191 -21.07 -4.10 -0.61
CA GLU A 191 -22.08 -5.13 -0.50
C GLU A 191 -23.30 -4.77 -1.37
N PRO A 192 -24.06 -5.76 -1.86
CA PRO A 192 -25.22 -5.50 -2.74
C PRO A 192 -26.28 -4.59 -2.10
N GLU A 193 -26.34 -4.58 -0.76
CA GLU A 193 -27.27 -3.76 0.03
C GLU A 193 -26.82 -2.30 0.15
N ASP A 194 -25.53 -1.99 -0.06
CA ASP A 194 -24.95 -0.66 0.07
C ASP A 194 -24.88 0.12 -1.26
N SER A 195 -25.23 -0.52 -2.38
CA SER A 195 -25.18 0.12 -3.70
C SER A 195 -26.50 0.82 -4.02
N GLU A 196 -26.49 2.15 -4.09
CA GLU A 196 -27.57 2.91 -4.72
C GLU A 196 -27.71 2.47 -6.19
N GLU A 197 -28.95 2.18 -6.63
CA GLU A 197 -29.24 1.78 -8.00
C GLU A 197 -28.67 2.80 -9.00
N GLY A 198 -27.68 2.38 -9.79
CA GLY A 198 -27.07 3.19 -10.85
C GLY A 198 -25.72 3.84 -10.51
N ALA A 199 -25.22 3.74 -9.27
CA ALA A 199 -23.88 4.19 -8.94
C ALA A 199 -22.81 3.20 -9.46
N PRO A 200 -21.73 3.65 -10.10
CA PRO A 200 -20.65 2.75 -10.49
C PRO A 200 -20.05 2.12 -9.22
N LEU A 201 -20.04 0.78 -9.16
CA LEU A 201 -19.47 -0.04 -8.08
C LEU A 201 -17.96 0.19 -8.00
N THR A 202 -17.58 1.34 -7.47
CA THR A 202 -16.19 1.77 -7.32
C THR A 202 -15.73 1.29 -5.96
N ARG A 203 -14.83 0.30 -6.01
CA ARG A 203 -14.18 -0.26 -4.83
C ARG A 203 -13.47 0.87 -4.05
N ASN A 204 -13.63 0.95 -2.74
CA ASN A 204 -12.92 1.91 -1.89
C ASN A 204 -12.27 1.20 -0.69
N PRO A 205 -11.04 0.69 -0.83
CA PRO A 205 -10.40 -0.07 0.23
C PRO A 205 -10.17 0.79 1.49
N PRO A 206 -10.57 0.32 2.69
CA PRO A 206 -10.38 1.07 3.92
C PRO A 206 -8.90 1.20 4.30
N TRP A 207 -8.56 2.27 5.02
CA TRP A 207 -7.28 2.39 5.71
C TRP A 207 -7.26 1.51 6.94
N ILE A 208 -6.24 0.67 7.07
CA ILE A 208 -6.10 -0.28 8.17
C ILE A 208 -4.72 -0.16 8.81
N TRP A 209 -4.69 -0.33 10.13
CA TRP A 209 -3.42 -0.55 10.83
C TRP A 209 -2.97 -1.99 10.65
N CYS A 210 -1.72 -2.18 10.27
CA CYS A 210 -1.14 -3.52 10.18
C CYS A 210 0.29 -3.55 10.71
N CYS A 211 0.63 -4.66 11.36
CA CYS A 211 1.97 -4.96 11.83
C CYS A 211 2.67 -5.87 10.82
N LEU A 212 3.83 -5.42 10.36
CA LEU A 212 4.62 -6.08 9.33
C LEU A 212 6.00 -6.45 9.87
N THR A 213 6.47 -7.64 9.52
CA THR A 213 7.85 -8.05 9.75
C THR A 213 8.51 -8.36 8.41
N SER A 214 9.67 -7.79 8.17
CA SER A 214 10.48 -8.10 6.98
C SER A 214 11.35 -9.34 7.23
N PHE A 215 11.52 -10.15 6.19
CA PHE A 215 12.37 -11.32 6.19
C PHE A 215 12.98 -11.52 4.79
N TYR A 216 14.15 -12.14 4.70
CA TYR A 216 14.74 -12.51 3.41
C TYR A 216 14.53 -13.99 3.14
N MET A 217 14.41 -14.36 1.86
CA MET A 217 14.32 -15.78 1.45
C MET A 217 15.68 -16.39 1.17
N ASP A 218 16.63 -15.58 0.69
CA ASP A 218 17.97 -16.00 0.33
C ASP A 218 19.00 -15.27 1.19
N LYS A 219 19.82 -16.03 1.91
CA LYS A 219 20.92 -15.49 2.73
C LYS A 219 22.01 -14.83 1.89
N ASN A 220 22.21 -15.31 0.65
CA ASN A 220 23.23 -14.80 -0.26
C ASN A 220 22.79 -13.48 -0.91
N ASN A 221 21.48 -13.24 -1.00
CA ASN A 221 20.92 -11.99 -1.49
C ASN A 221 19.78 -11.49 -0.59
N PRO A 222 20.11 -10.99 0.62
CA PRO A 222 19.11 -10.66 1.62
C PRO A 222 18.26 -9.44 1.21
N TRP A 223 18.83 -8.50 0.46
CA TRP A 223 18.17 -7.26 0.07
C TRP A 223 17.12 -7.46 -1.03
N ASP A 224 17.44 -8.22 -2.08
CA ASP A 224 16.51 -8.45 -3.20
C ASP A 224 15.50 -9.54 -2.90
N SER A 225 15.88 -10.50 -2.04
CA SER A 225 14.97 -11.56 -1.59
C SER A 225 14.08 -11.14 -0.41
N ARG A 226 14.11 -9.85 -0.03
CA ARG A 226 13.30 -9.31 1.07
C ARG A 226 11.81 -9.41 0.75
N LYS A 227 11.05 -9.92 1.71
CA LYS A 227 9.60 -10.07 1.71
C LYS A 227 9.04 -9.55 3.03
N TYR A 228 7.72 -9.36 3.06
CA TYR A 228 7.01 -8.88 4.23
C TYR A 228 5.97 -9.89 4.68
N ARG A 229 5.77 -10.00 5.98
CA ARG A 229 4.74 -10.84 6.59
C ARG A 229 3.89 -10.00 7.53
N ILE A 230 2.57 -10.17 7.46
CA ILE A 230 1.62 -9.60 8.43
C ILE A 230 1.63 -10.49 9.67
N PHE A 231 1.69 -9.85 10.84
CA PHE A 231 1.58 -10.51 12.14
C PHE A 231 0.75 -9.62 13.08
N ALA A 232 0.27 -10.18 14.20
CA ALA A 232 -0.40 -9.42 15.27
C ALA A 232 -1.48 -8.42 14.77
N THR A 233 -2.21 -8.78 13.72
CA THR A 233 -3.23 -7.94 13.08
C THR A 233 -4.52 -8.74 12.99
N GLU A 234 -5.65 -8.17 13.42
CA GLU A 234 -6.95 -8.83 13.46
C GLU A 234 -8.04 -7.96 12.80
N MET A 235 -8.87 -8.59 11.99
CA MET A 235 -10.07 -7.99 11.43
C MET A 235 -11.26 -8.13 12.37
N ARG A 236 -11.61 -7.03 13.05
CA ARG A 236 -12.85 -6.90 13.83
C ARG A 236 -14.03 -6.48 12.95
N ASP A 237 -15.22 -6.90 13.36
CA ASP A 237 -16.48 -6.60 12.67
C ASP A 237 -16.93 -5.16 12.96
#